data_AF-A0ABD3XVI1-F1
#
_entry.id   AF-A0ABD3XVI1-F1
#
_cell.length_a   1.000
_cell.length_b   1.000
_cell.length_c   1.000
_cell.angle_alpha   90.00
_cell.angle_beta   90.00
_cell.angle_gamma   90.00
#
_symmetry.space_group_name_H-M   'P 1'
#
loop_
_entity.id
_entity.type
_entity.pdbx_description
1 polymer ?
#
loop_
_entity_poly.entity_id
_entity_poly.type
_entity_poly.pdbx_seq_one_letter_code
_entity_poly.pdbx_strand_id
1 'polypeptide(L)' 'TIGASAVCCAGFGYNTTLAIFLDDVMCSGHESTIFNCSHNPWYSHNCVHSEDAGVRC' A
#
# COMPACT_ATOMS: atom_id res chain seq x y z
N THR A 1 -6.90 8.75 21.43
CA THR A 1 -6.00 7.90 20.62
C THR A 1 -6.05 8.43 19.22
N ILE A 2 -4.99 9.05 18.71
CA ILE A 2 -4.92 9.44 17.29
C ILE A 2 -4.54 8.15 16.57
N GLY A 3 -5.48 7.54 15.87
CA GLY A 3 -5.31 6.27 15.19
C GLY A 3 -5.50 6.47 13.70
N ALA A 4 -4.64 5.84 12.90
CA ALA A 4 -4.85 5.78 11.46
C ALA A 4 -5.93 4.73 11.13
N SER A 5 -6.65 4.96 10.04
CA SER A 5 -7.59 4.01 9.45
C SER A 5 -7.09 3.57 8.07
N ALA A 6 -7.23 2.27 7.78
CA ALA A 6 -6.99 1.74 6.44
C ALA A 6 -8.16 2.12 5.52
N VAL A 7 -7.83 2.49 4.28
CA VAL A 7 -8.78 2.75 3.20
C VAL A 7 -8.40 1.81 2.07
N CYS A 8 -9.24 0.82 1.77
CA CYS A 8 -8.96 -0.14 0.71
C CYS A 8 -9.45 0.36 -0.65
N CYS A 9 -9.15 -0.45 -1.66
CA CYS A 9 -9.95 -0.57 -2.86
C CYS A 9 -10.02 0.73 -3.68
N ALA A 10 -8.88 1.42 -3.76
CA ALA A 10 -8.75 2.75 -4.35
C ALA A 10 -9.75 3.78 -3.81
N GLY A 11 -9.99 3.80 -2.50
CA GLY A 11 -10.92 4.75 -1.87
C GLY A 11 -10.55 6.24 -2.04
N PHE A 12 -9.35 6.56 -2.51
CA PHE A 12 -8.92 7.91 -2.89
C PHE A 12 -8.82 8.12 -4.41
N GLY A 13 -9.26 7.15 -5.20
CA GLY A 13 -9.02 7.08 -6.63
C GLY A 13 -7.67 6.45 -6.98
N TYR A 14 -7.50 6.14 -8.25
CA TYR A 14 -6.29 5.52 -8.81
C TYR A 14 -6.02 6.03 -10.22
N ASN A 15 -4.78 5.84 -10.69
CA ASN A 15 -4.39 6.18 -12.06
C ASN A 15 -3.85 4.94 -12.77
N THR A 16 -4.57 4.49 -13.80
CA THR A 16 -4.27 3.30 -14.59
C THR A 16 -2.96 3.33 -15.35
N THR A 17 -2.30 4.49 -15.46
CA THR A 17 -1.02 4.62 -16.17
C THR A 17 0.18 4.61 -15.22
N LEU A 18 -0.02 4.60 -13.91
CA LEU A 18 1.07 4.55 -12.93
C LEU A 18 1.42 3.09 -12.61
N ALA A 19 2.66 2.84 -12.21
CA ALA A 19 3.06 1.50 -11.76
C ALA A 19 2.55 1.24 -10.34
N ILE A 20 2.16 0.01 -10.05
CA ILE A 20 2.00 -0.49 -8.69
C ILE A 20 3.38 -1.00 -8.24
N PHE A 21 3.86 -0.45 -7.13
CA PHE A 21 5.25 -0.68 -6.69
C PHE A 21 5.40 -1.84 -5.71
N LEU A 22 4.40 -2.00 -4.82
CA LEU A 22 4.45 -2.88 -3.66
C LEU A 22 3.18 -3.72 -3.60
N ASP A 23 3.33 -4.92 -3.06
CA ASP A 23 2.27 -5.90 -2.84
C ASP A 23 2.61 -6.73 -1.60
N ASP A 24 1.58 -7.23 -0.91
CA ASP A 24 1.67 -7.97 0.36
C ASP A 24 2.54 -7.27 1.42
N VAL A 25 2.36 -5.96 1.60
CA VAL A 25 3.13 -5.17 2.56
C VAL A 25 2.73 -5.54 4.00
N MET A 26 3.69 -6.08 4.75
CA MET A 26 3.56 -6.49 6.14
C MET A 26 4.63 -5.80 6.99
N CYS A 27 4.20 -4.80 7.77
CA CYS A 27 5.06 -4.04 8.68
C CYS A 27 4.94 -4.59 10.12
N SER A 28 6.04 -4.56 10.86
CA SER A 28 6.07 -4.83 12.31
C SER A 28 5.61 -3.64 13.14
N GLY A 29 5.62 -2.42 12.56
CA GLY A 29 5.18 -1.18 13.20
C GLY A 29 6.33 -0.31 13.74
N HIS A 30 7.57 -0.67 13.42
CA HIS A 30 8.78 0.03 13.87
C HIS A 30 9.67 0.52 12.72
N GLU A 31 9.31 0.18 11.49
CA GLU A 31 9.99 0.62 10.28
C GLU A 31 9.87 2.14 10.11
N SER A 32 10.96 2.78 9.67
CA SER A 32 10.97 4.23 9.40
C SER A 32 10.29 4.61 8.08
N THR A 33 10.10 3.65 7.18
CA THR A 33 9.48 3.81 5.87
C THR A 33 8.78 2.52 5.48
N ILE A 34 7.70 2.63 4.69
CA ILE A 34 6.95 1.49 4.16
C ILE A 34 7.82 0.57 3.29
N PHE A 35 8.91 1.09 2.72
CA PHE A 35 9.87 0.33 1.90
C PHE A 35 10.75 -0.64 2.70
N ASN A 36 10.75 -0.52 4.03
CA ASN A 36 11.50 -1.40 4.90
C ASN A 36 10.64 -2.53 5.48
N CYS A 37 9.33 -2.53 5.20
CA CYS A 37 8.45 -3.61 5.62
C CYS A 37 8.71 -4.87 4.78
N SER A 38 8.28 -6.03 5.26
CA SER A 38 8.28 -7.23 4.41
C SER A 38 7.25 -7.04 3.30
N HIS A 39 7.62 -7.30 2.05
CA HIS A 39 6.75 -7.19 0.89
C HIS A 39 7.31 -8.02 -0.27
N ASN A 40 6.50 -8.28 -1.30
CA ASN A 40 6.97 -8.90 -2.54
C ASN A 40 8.03 -8.05 -3.24
N PRO A 41 8.92 -8.60 -4.09
CA PRO A 41 9.89 -7.78 -4.83
C PRO A 41 9.24 -6.61 -5.57
N TRP A 42 9.96 -5.49 -5.71
CA TRP A 42 9.46 -4.30 -6.40
C TRP A 42 8.88 -4.63 -7.79
N TYR A 43 7.71 -4.05 -8.08
CA TYR A 43 6.96 -4.27 -9.33
C TYR A 43 6.47 -5.71 -9.56
N SER A 44 6.67 -6.61 -8.58
CA SER A 44 6.15 -7.97 -8.62
C SER A 44 4.85 -8.03 -7.82
N HIS A 45 3.73 -7.84 -8.51
CA HIS A 45 2.41 -7.85 -7.91
C HIS A 45 1.40 -8.53 -8.83
N ASN A 46 0.30 -9.03 -8.27
CA ASN A 46 -0.87 -9.43 -9.05
C ASN A 46 -2.04 -8.44 -8.92
N CYS A 47 -1.85 -7.33 -8.18
CA CYS A 47 -2.85 -6.32 -7.98
C CYS A 47 -3.25 -5.60 -9.28
N VAL A 48 -4.51 -5.19 -9.36
CA VAL A 48 -5.00 -4.13 -10.25
C VAL A 48 -5.23 -2.85 -9.45
N HIS A 49 -5.29 -1.70 -10.13
CA HIS A 49 -5.42 -0.42 -9.44
C HIS A 49 -6.70 -0.24 -8.62
N SER A 50 -7.77 -1.01 -8.88
CA SER A 50 -8.94 -1.01 -8.01
C SER A 50 -8.66 -1.61 -6.62
N GLU A 51 -7.47 -2.17 -6.41
CA GLU A 51 -6.99 -2.73 -5.14
C GLU A 51 -6.03 -1.78 -4.40
N ASP A 52 -5.69 -0.61 -4.97
CA ASP A 52 -4.74 0.33 -4.38
C ASP A 52 -5.10 0.64 -2.92
N ALA A 53 -4.12 0.47 -2.04
CA ALA A 53 -4.25 0.69 -0.60
C ALA A 53 -3.99 2.16 -0.23
N GLY A 54 -4.80 2.69 0.69
CA GLY A 54 -4.68 4.04 1.23
C GLY A 54 -4.77 4.08 2.75
N VAL A 55 -4.36 5.20 3.35
CA VAL A 55 -4.45 5.45 4.79
C VAL A 55 -5.04 6.83 5.05
N ARG A 56 -5.81 6.94 6.14
CA ARG A 56 -6.23 8.23 6.71
C ARG A 56 -5.68 8.34 8.13
N CYS A 57 -4.82 9.32 8.36
CA CYS A 57 -4.24 9.61 9.65
C CYS A 57 -5.18 10.40 10.56
#